data_AF-A0A6N9PTM4-F1
#
_entry.id   AF-A0A6N9PTM4-F1
#
_cell.length_a   1.000
_cell.length_b   1.000
_cell.length_c   1.000
_cell.angle_alpha   90.00
_cell.angle_beta   90.00
_cell.angle_gamma   90.00
#
_symmetry.space_group_name_H-M   'P 1'
#
loop_
_entity.id
_entity.type
_entity.pdbx_description
1 polymer ?
#
loop_
_entity_poly.entity_id
_entity_poly.type
_entity_poly.pdbx_seq_one_letter_code
_entity_poly.pdbx_strand_id
1 'polypeptide(L)' 'MDITYIKENGKDIAVISSDVPVITDAQSALDLAMTVKYETGAARLVLDKSLVCEDFFI' A
#
# COMPACT_ATOMS: atom_id res chain seq x y z
N MET A 1 5.33 8.85 -3.53
CA MET A 1 4.45 7.88 -2.82
C MET A 1 3.60 8.69 -1.90
N ASP A 2 2.29 8.60 -2.08
CA ASP A 2 1.30 9.34 -1.31
C ASP A 2 0.29 8.35 -0.73
N ILE A 3 -0.08 8.57 0.53
CA ILE A 3 -1.06 7.75 1.26
C ILE A 3 -2.29 8.61 1.52
N THR A 4 -3.40 8.23 0.91
CA THR A 4 -4.71 8.85 1.18
C THR A 4 -5.53 7.92 2.07
N TYR A 5 -5.89 8.40 3.27
CA TYR A 5 -6.80 7.68 4.15
C TYR A 5 -8.25 7.90 3.71
N ILE A 6 -9.00 6.80 3.59
CA ILE A 6 -10.45 6.83 3.39
C ILE A 6 -11.13 5.89 4.40
N LYS A 7 -12.39 6.22 4.73
CA LYS A 7 -13.25 5.36 5.55
C LYS A 7 -14.50 5.01 4.77
N GLU A 8 -14.63 3.73 4.44
CA GLU A 8 -15.75 3.24 3.64
C GLU A 8 -16.38 2.03 4.33
N ASN A 9 -17.71 2.04 4.49
CA ASN A 9 -18.45 0.99 5.19
C ASN A 9 -17.89 0.65 6.59
N GLY A 10 -17.43 1.68 7.32
CA GLY A 10 -16.83 1.55 8.65
C GLY A 10 -15.43 0.93 8.66
N LYS A 11 -14.80 0.73 7.50
CA LYS A 11 -13.45 0.17 7.37
C LYS A 11 -12.44 1.27 7.04
N ASP A 12 -11.36 1.30 7.81
CA ASP A 12 -10.18 2.12 7.54
C ASP A 12 -9.39 1.52 6.37
N ILE A 13 -9.15 2.33 5.34
CA ILE A 13 -8.49 1.94 4.10
C ILE A 13 -7.47 3.02 3.74
N ALA A 14 -6.26 2.60 3.37
CA ALA A 14 -5.24 3.45 2.82
C ALA A 14 -5.13 3.22 1.31
N VAL A 15 -5.30 4.29 0.53
CA VAL A 15 -5.07 4.31 -0.92
C VAL A 15 -3.65 4.79 -1.15
N ILE A 16 -2.82 3.93 -1.75
CA ILE A 16 -1.42 4.21 -2.06
C ILE A 16 -1.30 4.57 -3.55
N SER A 17 -0.63 5.69 -3.82
CA SER A 17 -0.32 6.13 -5.18
C SER A 17 1.16 6.50 -5.30
N SER A 18 1.73 6.29 -6.48
CA SER A 18 3.13 6.57 -6.80
C SER A 18 3.32 6.51 -8.32
N ASP A 19 4.32 7.22 -8.84
CA ASP A 19 4.71 7.12 -10.26
C ASP A 19 5.65 5.94 -10.54
N VAL A 20 6.14 5.28 -9.48
CA VAL A 20 7.11 4.16 -9.54
C VAL A 20 6.68 3.01 -8.63
N PRO A 21 7.09 1.76 -8.92
CA PRO A 21 6.85 0.61 -8.04
C PRO A 21 7.34 0.87 -6.61
N VAL A 22 6.51 0.53 -5.63
CA VAL A 22 6.83 0.67 -4.19
C VAL A 22 6.98 -0.68 -3.49
N ILE A 23 6.44 -1.76 -4.07
CA ILE A 23 6.68 -3.13 -3.63
C ILE A 23 7.59 -3.80 -4.66
N THR A 24 8.89 -3.84 -4.38
CA THR A 24 9.91 -4.43 -5.26
C THR A 24 10.40 -5.80 -4.78
N ASP A 25 10.13 -6.13 -3.53
CA ASP A 25 10.49 -7.39 -2.85
C ASP A 25 9.63 -7.56 -1.58
N ALA A 26 9.86 -8.64 -0.84
CA ALA A 26 9.12 -8.90 0.40
C ALA A 26 9.39 -7.88 1.51
N GLN A 27 10.58 -7.26 1.54
CA GLN A 27 10.95 -6.30 2.58
C GLN A 27 10.26 -4.96 2.36
N SER A 28 10.31 -4.43 1.13
CA SER A 28 9.57 -3.22 0.73
C SER A 28 8.06 -3.38 0.92
N ALA A 29 7.48 -4.56 0.69
CA ALA A 29 6.08 -4.84 1.02
C ALA A 29 5.79 -4.67 2.52
N LEU A 30 6.66 -5.19 3.38
CA LEU A 30 6.54 -5.08 4.83
C LEU A 30 6.70 -3.63 5.31
N ASP A 31 7.73 -2.94 4.80
CA ASP A 31 8.03 -1.55 5.14
C ASP A 31 6.86 -0.63 4.76
N LEU A 32 6.27 -0.82 3.57
CA LEU A 32 5.07 -0.11 3.14
C LEU A 32 3.89 -0.37 4.08
N ALA A 33 3.61 -1.64 4.38
CA ALA A 33 2.49 -2.02 5.25
C ALA A 33 2.63 -1.44 6.67
N MET A 34 3.85 -1.41 7.22
CA MET A 34 4.12 -0.83 8.54
C MET A 34 4.01 0.69 8.53
N THR A 35 4.52 1.35 7.48
CA THR A 35 4.41 2.80 7.31
C THR A 35 2.95 3.23 7.23
N VAL A 36 2.17 2.60 6.35
CA VAL A 36 0.73 2.87 6.21
C VAL A 36 -0.01 2.68 7.53
N LYS A 37 0.26 1.57 8.24
CA LYS A 37 -0.39 1.28 9.52
C LYS A 37 -0.02 2.31 10.59
N TYR A 38 1.23 2.75 10.65
CA TYR A 38 1.69 3.76 11.60
C TYR A 38 1.05 5.13 11.33
N GLU A 39 1.01 5.55 10.06
CA GLU A 39 0.50 6.88 9.69
C GLU A 39 -1.03 6.99 9.74
N THR A 40 -1.73 5.94 9.33
CA THR A 40 -3.19 6.00 9.11
C THR A 40 -4.01 5.11 10.05
N GLY A 41 -3.37 4.17 10.74
CA GLY A 41 -4.06 3.12 11.49
C GLY A 41 -4.75 2.06 10.60
N ALA A 42 -4.78 2.25 9.28
CA ALA A 42 -5.43 1.32 8.37
C ALA A 42 -4.60 0.04 8.20
N ALA A 43 -5.30 -1.09 8.11
CA ALA A 43 -4.72 -2.41 7.78
C ALA A 43 -5.18 -2.91 6.41
N ARG A 44 -5.98 -2.12 5.68
CA ARG A 44 -6.43 -2.41 4.32
C ARG A 44 -5.76 -1.42 3.39
N LEU A 45 -5.08 -1.95 2.38
CA LEU A 45 -4.33 -1.18 1.41
C LEU A 45 -4.97 -1.37 0.03
N VAL A 46 -5.12 -0.27 -0.70
CA VAL A 46 -5.54 -0.25 -2.10
C VAL A 46 -4.41 0.40 -2.89
N LEU A 47 -3.93 -0.29 -3.92
CA LEU A 47 -2.83 0.14 -4.77
C LEU A 47 -3.01 -0.44 -6.17
N ASP A 48 -2.54 0.29 -7.18
CA ASP A 48 -2.53 -0.21 -8.56
C ASP A 48 -1.52 -1.36 -8.72
N LYS A 49 -1.80 -2.30 -9.63
CA LYS A 49 -0.91 -3.45 -9.90
C LYS A 49 0.50 -2.99 -10.29
N SER A 50 0.61 -1.89 -11.04
CA SER A 50 1.89 -1.29 -11.47
C SER A 50 2.79 -0.89 -10.30
N LEU A 51 2.25 -0.77 -9.09
CA LEU A 51 3.01 -0.45 -7.89
C LEU A 51 3.71 -1.67 -7.27
N VAL A 52 3.44 -2.86 -7.79
CA VAL A 52 4.02 -4.15 -7.36
C VAL A 52 4.88 -4.71 -8.49
N CYS A 53 6.11 -5.13 -8.19
CA CYS A 53 6.97 -5.74 -9.19
C CYS A 53 6.37 -7.05 -9.73
N GLU A 54 6.67 -7.38 -10.99
CA GLU A 54 6.06 -8.53 -11.67
C GLU A 54 6.44 -9.88 -11.02
N ASP A 55 7.55 -9.95 -10.28
CA ASP A 55 8.01 -11.14 -9.56
C ASP A 55 7.00 -11.66 -8.50
N PHE A 56 6.05 -10.83 -8.06
CA PHE A 56 4.96 -11.24 -7.16
C PHE A 56 3.83 -11.99 -7.87
N PHE A 57 3.79 -11.97 -9.20
CA PHE A 57 2.72 -12.55 -10.00
C PHE A 57 3.27 -13.76 -10.79
N ILE A 58 3.09 -14.95 -10.22
CA ILE A 58 3.43 -16.27 -10.79
C ILE A 58 2.24 -16.93 -11.49
#